data_AF-A0A7C5HFS1-F1
#
_entry.id   AF-A0A7C5HFS1-F1
#
_cell.length_a   1.000
_cell.length_b   1.000
_cell.length_c   1.000
_cell.angle_alpha   90.00
_cell.angle_beta   90.00
_cell.angle_gamma   90.00
#
_symmetry.space_group_name_H-M   'P 1'
#
loop_
_entity.id
_entity.type
_entity.pdbx_description
1 polymer ?
#
loop_
_entity_poly.entity_id
_entity_poly.type
_entity_poly.pdbx_seq_one_letter_code
_entity_poly.pdbx_strand_id
1 'polypeptide(L)'
;TLGEVEIEHKVATVSVVGDNLRMSKGVAGRIFNSLSNVNLRMISQGASEINVGVVVGEADVAAAVAALHCEFFTADRCAGIFEKPAGS
;
A
#
# COMPACT_ATOMS: atom_id res chain seq x y z
N THR A 1 8.00 -9.57 -33.28
CA THR A 1 8.21 -8.18 -32.83
C THR A 1 8.26 -8.20 -31.32
N LEU A 2 9.31 -7.64 -30.71
CA LEU A 2 9.33 -7.41 -29.27
C LEU A 2 8.28 -6.33 -28.95
N GLY A 3 7.60 -6.45 -27.80
CA GLY A 3 6.42 -5.63 -27.45
C GLY A 3 6.69 -4.14 -27.33
N GLU A 4 5.62 -3.35 -27.26
CA GLU A 4 5.67 -1.91 -27.00
C GLU A 4 6.02 -1.63 -25.53
N VAL A 5 6.82 -0.59 -25.31
CA VAL A 5 7.30 -0.18 -23.97
C VAL A 5 6.71 1.18 -23.64
N GLU A 6 6.05 1.27 -22.49
CA GLU A 6 5.49 2.51 -21.95
C GLU A 6 6.12 2.84 -20.60
N ILE A 7 6.28 4.14 -20.32
CA ILE A 7 6.83 4.65 -19.06
C ILE A 7 5.75 5.49 -18.37
N GLU A 8 5.48 5.15 -17.11
CA GLU A 8 4.57 5.90 -16.25
C GLU A 8 5.36 6.62 -15.15
N HIS A 9 5.16 7.92 -15.03
CA HIS A 9 5.76 8.76 -13.98
C HIS A 9 4.73 9.13 -12.91
N LYS A 10 5.21 9.65 -11.76
CA LYS A 10 4.37 10.09 -10.64
C LYS A 10 3.52 8.97 -10.02
N VAL A 11 4.18 7.83 -9.84
CA VAL A 11 3.64 6.66 -9.13
C VAL A 11 4.51 6.34 -7.94
N ALA A 12 3.93 5.69 -6.95
CA ALA A 12 4.62 5.27 -5.73
C ALA A 12 4.19 3.86 -5.34
N THR A 13 5.13 3.10 -4.76
CA THR A 13 4.86 1.76 -4.26
C THR A 13 4.54 1.82 -2.77
N VAL A 14 3.44 1.20 -2.36
CA VAL A 14 3.03 1.00 -0.96
C VAL A 14 3.04 -0.49 -0.67
N SER A 15 3.68 -0.89 0.43
CA SER A 15 3.84 -2.29 0.79
C SER A 15 3.28 -2.54 2.19
N VAL A 16 2.43 -3.54 2.31
CA VAL A 16 1.95 -4.06 3.60
C VAL A 16 2.82 -5.25 3.96
N VAL A 17 3.59 -5.10 5.04
CA VAL A 17 4.50 -6.13 5.54
C VAL A 17 3.98 -6.67 6.86
N GLY A 18 3.90 -7.99 7.00
CA GLY A 18 3.48 -8.64 8.23
C GLY A 18 3.63 -10.15 8.18
N ASP A 19 3.57 -10.81 9.33
CA ASP A 19 3.68 -12.27 9.39
C ASP A 19 2.41 -12.95 8.87
N ASN A 20 2.58 -14.06 8.14
CA ASN A 20 1.48 -14.94 7.69
C ASN A 20 0.37 -14.24 6.88
N LEU A 21 0.69 -13.28 6.01
CA LEU A 21 -0.31 -12.63 5.13
C LEU A 21 -1.01 -13.63 4.19
N ARG A 22 -0.31 -14.71 3.81
CA ARG A 22 -0.86 -15.78 2.96
C ARG A 22 -1.78 -16.76 3.70
N MET A 23 -1.45 -17.07 4.95
CA MET A 23 -2.14 -18.09 5.77
C MET A 23 -3.33 -17.50 6.55
N SER A 24 -3.32 -16.19 6.77
CA SER A 24 -4.38 -15.47 7.48
C SER A 24 -5.53 -15.15 6.53
N LYS A 25 -6.56 -16.03 6.52
CA LYS A 25 -7.80 -15.79 5.76
C LYS A 25 -8.37 -14.41 6.08
N GLY A 26 -8.62 -13.63 5.04
CA GLY A 26 -9.26 -12.31 5.14
C GLY A 26 -8.30 -11.11 5.15
N VAL A 27 -7.00 -11.28 5.36
CA VAL A 27 -6.06 -10.14 5.39
C VAL A 27 -5.96 -9.44 4.04
N ALA A 28 -5.85 -10.19 2.94
CA ALA A 28 -5.91 -9.62 1.59
C ALA A 28 -7.21 -8.84 1.37
N GLY A 29 -8.35 -9.36 1.84
CA GLY A 29 -9.64 -8.67 1.78
C GLY A 29 -9.63 -7.36 2.55
N ARG A 30 -9.06 -7.32 3.76
CA ARG A 30 -8.91 -6.10 4.58
C ARG A 30 -8.03 -5.06 3.90
N ILE A 31 -6.90 -5.49 3.31
CA ILE A 31 -5.99 -4.63 2.53
C ILE A 31 -6.75 -3.98 1.36
N PHE A 32 -7.38 -4.78 0.50
CA PHE A 32 -8.05 -4.21 -0.68
C PHE A 32 -9.34 -3.44 -0.34
N ASN A 33 -10.03 -3.82 0.74
CA ASN A 33 -11.21 -3.09 1.21
C ASN A 33 -10.84 -1.70 1.79
N SER A 34 -9.75 -1.61 2.56
CA SER A 34 -9.25 -0.32 3.06
C SER A 34 -8.78 0.60 1.93
N LEU A 35 -8.28 0.04 0.83
CA LEU A 35 -7.87 0.77 -0.37
C LEU A 35 -8.99 1.01 -1.40
N SER A 36 -10.25 0.74 -1.05
CA SER A 36 -11.40 0.83 -1.99
C SER A 36 -11.59 2.20 -2.65
N ASN A 37 -11.10 3.28 -2.04
CA ASN A 37 -11.17 4.64 -2.57
C ASN A 37 -9.87 5.11 -3.24
N VAL A 38 -8.90 4.21 -3.45
CA VAL A 38 -7.60 4.50 -4.07
C VAL A 38 -7.47 3.73 -5.38
N ASN A 39 -7.05 4.41 -6.44
CA ASN A 39 -6.82 3.74 -7.73
C ASN A 39 -5.49 2.99 -7.73
N LEU A 40 -5.54 1.66 -7.86
CA LEU A 40 -4.36 0.80 -7.92
C LEU A 40 -3.87 0.66 -9.36
N ARG A 41 -2.61 1.06 -9.63
CA ARG A 41 -1.95 0.91 -10.93
C ARG A 41 -1.37 -0.48 -11.13
N MET A 42 -0.87 -1.07 -10.04
CA MET A 42 -0.28 -2.40 -10.06
C MET A 42 -0.51 -3.07 -8.71
N ILE A 43 -0.68 -4.39 -8.74
CA ILE A 43 -0.62 -5.25 -7.56
C ILE A 43 0.56 -6.19 -7.78
N SER A 44 1.47 -6.23 -6.82
CA SER A 44 2.64 -7.09 -6.83
C SER A 44 2.64 -7.94 -5.57
N GLN A 45 2.41 -9.23 -5.74
CA GLN A 45 2.56 -10.23 -4.70
C GLN A 45 3.65 -11.21 -5.14
N GLY A 46 4.78 -11.20 -4.44
CA GLY A 46 5.85 -12.16 -4.67
C GLY A 46 5.54 -13.54 -4.06
N ALA A 47 6.48 -14.49 -4.18
CA ALA A 47 6.41 -15.79 -3.50
C ALA A 47 6.55 -15.68 -1.96
N SER A 48 6.83 -14.48 -1.47
CA SER A 48 7.02 -14.19 -0.05
C SER A 48 5.65 -14.11 0.66
N GLU A 49 5.51 -14.82 1.77
CA GLU A 49 4.24 -14.90 2.53
C GLU A 49 4.00 -13.68 3.44
N ILE A 50 4.90 -12.69 3.36
CA ILE A 50 5.00 -11.58 4.29
C ILE A 50 4.81 -10.20 3.67
N ASN A 51 4.68 -10.08 2.34
CA ASN A 51 4.56 -8.77 1.69
C ASN A 51 3.49 -8.75 0.59
N VAL A 52 2.63 -7.74 0.64
CA VAL A 52 1.72 -7.36 -0.44
C VAL A 52 2.07 -5.94 -0.87
N GLY A 53 2.55 -5.78 -2.10
CA GLY A 53 2.88 -4.49 -2.70
C GLY A 53 1.79 -4.01 -3.66
N VAL A 54 1.50 -2.72 -3.63
CA VAL A 54 0.65 -2.05 -4.61
C VAL A 54 1.34 -0.80 -5.13
N VAL A 55 1.04 -0.42 -6.36
CA VAL A 55 1.48 0.85 -6.94
C VAL A 55 0.26 1.76 -7.05
N VAL A 56 0.41 2.99 -6.58
CA VAL A 56 -0.63 4.04 -6.59
C VAL A 56 -0.07 5.30 -7.26
N GLY A 57 -0.96 6.22 -7.65
CA GLY A 57 -0.52 7.56 -8.04
C GLY A 57 0.12 8.29 -6.87
N GLU A 58 1.12 9.13 -7.14
CA GLU A 58 1.82 9.91 -6.11
C GLU A 58 0.86 10.75 -5.24
N ALA A 59 -0.21 11.29 -5.84
CA ALA A 59 -1.24 12.05 -5.15
C ALA A 59 -2.06 11.21 -4.14
N ASP A 60 -2.16 9.90 -4.35
CA ASP A 60 -2.98 9.01 -3.54
C ASP A 60 -2.21 8.36 -2.38
N VAL A 61 -0.89 8.56 -2.31
CA VAL A 61 -0.01 7.93 -1.32
C VAL A 61 -0.48 8.20 0.11
N ALA A 62 -0.78 9.46 0.43
CA ALA A 62 -1.19 9.83 1.79
C ALA A 62 -2.51 9.14 2.18
N ALA A 63 -3.47 9.08 1.25
CA ALA A 63 -4.75 8.41 1.48
C ALA A 63 -4.58 6.89 1.63
N ALA A 64 -3.77 6.27 0.76
CA ALA A 64 -3.49 4.83 0.79
C ALA A 64 -2.83 4.42 2.12
N VAL A 65 -1.78 5.14 2.54
CA VAL A 65 -1.08 4.87 3.80
C VAL A 65 -2.02 5.08 4.99
N ALA A 66 -2.78 6.18 5.02
CA ALA A 66 -3.70 6.46 6.12
C ALA A 66 -4.79 5.38 6.24
N ALA A 67 -5.38 4.95 5.12
CA ALA A 67 -6.42 3.92 5.12
C ALA A 67 -5.89 2.56 5.62
N LEU A 68 -4.72 2.14 5.14
CA LEU A 68 -4.04 0.93 5.60
C LEU A 68 -3.70 1.01 7.10
N HIS A 69 -3.18 2.16 7.55
CA HIS A 69 -2.85 2.33 8.95
C HIS A 69 -4.08 2.31 9.85
N CYS A 70 -5.18 2.93 9.42
CA CYS A 70 -6.44 2.92 10.17
C CYS A 70 -6.98 1.50 10.34
N GLU A 71 -6.90 0.68 9.29
CA GLU A 71 -7.37 -0.71 9.29
C GLU A 71 -6.54 -1.62 10.20
N PHE A 72 -5.22 -1.43 10.27
CA PHE A 72 -4.32 -2.36 10.95
C PHE A 72 -3.77 -1.88 12.31
N PHE A 73 -3.78 -0.58 12.61
CA PHE A 73 -3.03 -0.02 13.75
C PHE A 73 -3.83 0.92 14.68
N THR A 74 -5.16 0.89 14.68
CA THR A 74 -5.95 1.80 15.52
C THR A 74 -6.03 1.39 17.00
N ALA A 75 -5.06 1.87 17.78
CA ALA A 75 -5.31 2.55 19.05
C ALA A 75 -4.51 3.87 19.03
N ASP A 76 -5.21 4.99 19.14
CA ASP A 76 -4.73 6.39 19.19
C ASP A 76 -4.33 7.11 17.88
N ARG A 77 -5.34 7.87 17.38
CA ARG A 77 -5.26 9.10 16.57
C ARG A 77 -4.87 8.94 15.10
N CYS A 78 -5.91 8.91 14.27
CA CYS A 78 -5.96 9.09 12.81
C CYS A 78 -5.36 10.44 12.30
N ALA A 79 -4.68 11.22 13.14
CA ALA A 79 -4.03 12.49 12.78
C ALA A 79 -2.63 12.55 13.40
N GLY A 80 -1.59 12.32 12.58
CA GLY A 80 -0.19 12.47 13.01
C GLY A 80 0.84 11.49 12.45
N ILE A 81 0.57 10.80 11.33
CA ILE A 81 1.39 9.67 10.86
C ILE A 81 2.75 10.04 10.24
N PHE A 82 2.94 11.31 9.86
CA PHE A 82 4.23 11.79 9.37
C PHE A 82 4.98 12.47 10.52
N GLU A 83 5.92 11.76 11.15
CA GLU A 83 7.03 12.45 11.79
C GLU A 83 7.82 13.18 10.70
N LYS A 84 7.98 14.50 10.89
CA LYS A 84 8.81 15.33 10.02
C LYS A 84 10.20 14.67 9.93
N PRO A 85 10.77 14.48 8.72
CA PRO A 85 12.07 13.84 8.58
C PRO A 85 13.11 14.63 9.40
N ALA A 86 13.92 13.91 10.18
CA ALA A 86 15.03 14.49 10.92
C ALA A 86 16.05 15.04 9.93
N GLY A 87 16.02 16.35 9.72
CA GLY A 87 16.87 17.05 8.74
C GLY A 87 16.15 18.24 8.13
N SER A 88 16.04 19.31 8.92
CA SER A 88 16.04 20.69 8.40
C SER A 88 17.49 21.16 8.31
#